data_AF-A0A8S3RCY2-F1
#
_entry.id   AF-A0A8S3RCY2-F1
#
_cell.length_a   1.000
_cell.length_b   1.000
_cell.length_c   1.000
_cell.angle_alpha   90.00
_cell.angle_beta   90.00
_cell.angle_gamma   90.00
#
_symmetry.space_group_name_H-M   'P 1'
#
loop_
_entity.id
_entity.type
_entity.pdbx_description
1 polymer ?
#
loop_
_entity_poly.entity_id
_entity_poly.type
_entity_poly.pdbx_seq_one_letter_code
_entity_poly.pdbx_strand_id
1 'polypeptide(L)'
;MSIKLSVIINSNFCAKIYVHRKEVSSDNDIWTGLPTKYDSLESVTKLLSRLKRFSVCVGNPDEEYQYITPVGCGISDNVTNTIHSYREGNFSATSGTFSYGSTIRSVHCSLLVRGKRCSQCLDERRILRKRHQRAAERQNSPPTDFVHKTIKHENMSRSNLIEKINQQRDEMKSMSSEIEKLKRKHPNSVKRLFWEQQCKFETSGKNGMRWHPMIIRWCLYMRNKSAKSYDSMRDSGFIQLPSARTLFDYSHYTKSALGFQADVTKMLHEEAKKLGMFKENNKSYVGVLFDEIRIKEDLVYDNHTGELIGYCDLDSISNQIMNLESCK
;
A
#
# COMPACT_ATOMS: atom_id res chain seq x y z
N MET A 1 -6.88 29.57 -37.66
CA MET A 1 -5.49 29.10 -37.75
C MET A 1 -5.07 28.51 -36.41
N SER A 2 -4.92 27.19 -36.30
CA SER A 2 -4.39 26.55 -35.08
C SER A 2 -2.88 26.83 -35.03
N ILE A 3 -2.46 27.77 -34.18
CA ILE A 3 -1.03 28.04 -33.93
C ILE A 3 -0.47 26.80 -33.20
N LYS A 4 0.16 25.91 -33.95
CA LYS A 4 0.68 24.61 -33.47
C LYS A 4 1.94 24.78 -32.60
N LEU A 5 2.74 25.79 -32.94
CA LEU A 5 3.97 26.18 -32.26
C LEU A 5 4.09 27.70 -32.41
N SER A 6 4.37 28.41 -31.32
CA SER A 6 4.64 29.85 -31.35
C SER A 6 5.88 30.16 -30.55
N VAL A 7 6.70 31.06 -31.09
CA VAL A 7 7.86 31.62 -30.41
C VAL A 7 7.55 33.09 -30.16
N ILE A 8 7.63 33.50 -28.91
CA ILE A 8 7.40 34.88 -28.49
C ILE A 8 8.71 35.40 -27.93
N ILE A 9 9.25 36.46 -28.52
CA ILE A 9 10.38 37.21 -27.95
C ILE A 9 9.79 38.45 -27.29
N ASN A 10 9.92 38.52 -25.98
CA ASN A 10 9.35 39.61 -25.18
C ASN A 10 10.20 40.90 -25.33
N SER A 11 9.69 42.02 -24.81
CA SER A 11 10.38 43.32 -24.80
C SER A 11 11.72 43.31 -24.06
N ASN A 12 11.95 42.34 -23.17
CA ASN A 12 13.23 42.11 -22.50
C ASN A 12 14.20 41.22 -23.30
N PHE A 13 13.88 40.92 -24.56
CA PHE A 13 14.63 40.02 -25.45
C PHE A 13 14.71 38.58 -24.96
N CYS A 14 13.86 38.14 -24.02
CA CYS A 14 13.76 36.73 -23.63
C CYS A 14 12.76 36.00 -24.54
N ALA A 15 13.12 34.82 -25.02
CA ALA A 15 12.23 33.99 -25.82
C ALA A 15 11.42 33.02 -24.94
N LYS A 16 10.15 32.84 -25.30
CA LYS A 16 9.26 31.80 -24.79
C LYS A 16 8.72 30.99 -25.95
N ILE A 17 8.66 29.68 -25.79
CA ILE A 17 8.09 28.78 -26.79
C ILE A 17 6.80 28.21 -26.24
N TYR A 18 5.73 28.27 -27.04
CA TYR A 18 4.44 27.69 -26.71
C TYR A 18 4.06 26.63 -27.74
N VAL A 19 3.64 25.46 -27.24
CA VAL A 19 3.05 24.37 -28.03
C VAL A 19 1.60 24.21 -27.57
N HIS A 20 0.64 24.33 -28.48
CA HIS A 20 -0.78 24.22 -28.14
C HIS A 20 -1.21 25.09 -26.93
N ARG A 21 -0.69 26.32 -26.84
CA ARG A 21 -0.91 27.28 -25.74
C ARG A 21 -0.28 26.91 -24.39
N LYS A 22 0.53 25.85 -24.33
CA LYS A 22 1.31 25.49 -23.15
C LYS A 22 2.77 25.91 -23.33
N GLU A 23 3.31 26.62 -22.33
CA GLU A 23 4.71 27.05 -22.33
C GLU A 23 5.63 25.83 -22.22
N VAL A 24 6.65 25.78 -23.06
CA VAL A 24 7.71 24.76 -22.97
C VAL A 24 8.63 25.14 -21.81
N SER A 25 8.77 24.23 -20.84
CA SER A 25 9.63 24.43 -19.67
C SER A 25 11.05 24.88 -20.03
N SER A 26 11.64 25.75 -19.22
CA SER A 26 13.04 26.16 -19.29
C SER A 26 14.02 25.00 -19.21
N ASP A 27 13.62 23.90 -18.57
CA ASP A 27 14.46 22.70 -18.39
C ASP A 27 14.51 21.80 -19.65
N ASN A 28 13.79 22.17 -20.72
CA ASN A 28 13.79 21.41 -21.96
C ASN A 28 15.13 21.56 -22.72
N ASP A 29 15.64 20.46 -23.28
CA ASP A 29 16.87 20.38 -24.10
C ASP A 29 16.90 21.34 -25.31
N ILE A 30 15.75 21.87 -25.74
CA ILE A 30 15.68 22.95 -26.74
C ILE A 30 16.49 24.17 -26.31
N TRP A 31 16.47 24.51 -25.02
CA TRP A 31 17.13 25.68 -24.45
C TRP A 31 18.63 25.49 -24.20
N THR A 32 19.11 24.24 -24.21
CA THR A 32 20.51 23.94 -23.95
C THR A 32 21.41 24.52 -25.06
N GLY A 33 22.37 25.37 -24.67
CA GLY A 33 23.33 26.03 -25.58
C GLY A 33 22.77 27.22 -26.36
N LEU A 34 21.55 27.67 -26.03
CA LEU A 34 20.98 28.92 -26.56
C LEU A 34 21.32 30.11 -25.66
N PRO A 35 21.41 31.33 -26.23
CA PRO A 35 21.68 32.53 -25.46
C PRO A 35 20.51 32.89 -24.54
N THR A 36 20.80 33.63 -23.48
CA THR A 36 19.81 34.13 -22.51
C THR A 36 18.98 35.30 -23.06
N LYS A 37 19.54 36.06 -24.00
CA LYS A 37 18.89 37.17 -24.71
C LYS A 37 18.95 36.98 -26.22
N TYR A 38 17.90 37.46 -26.89
CA TYR A 38 17.70 37.38 -28.32
C TYR A 38 17.64 38.78 -28.94
N ASP A 39 18.73 39.52 -28.80
CA ASP A 39 18.91 40.92 -29.22
C ASP A 39 19.54 41.07 -30.62
N SER A 40 20.01 39.97 -31.21
CA SER A 40 20.68 39.95 -32.51
C SER A 40 20.04 38.97 -33.49
N LEU A 41 20.17 39.23 -34.79
CA LEU A 41 19.71 38.31 -35.84
C LEU A 41 20.35 36.92 -35.71
N GLU A 42 21.62 36.86 -35.30
CA GLU A 42 22.34 35.60 -35.07
C GLU A 42 21.69 34.76 -33.96
N SER A 43 21.37 35.37 -32.81
CA SER A 43 20.72 34.69 -31.69
C SER A 43 19.36 34.10 -32.08
N VAL A 44 18.55 34.86 -32.83
CA VAL A 44 17.24 34.42 -33.34
C VAL A 44 17.43 33.30 -34.37
N THR A 45 18.40 33.43 -35.26
CA THR A 45 18.70 32.40 -36.28
C THR A 45 19.16 31.09 -35.62
N LYS A 46 19.96 31.18 -34.56
CA LYS A 46 20.37 30.03 -33.74
C LYS A 46 19.16 29.34 -33.11
N LEU A 47 18.21 30.07 -32.53
CA LEU A 47 16.96 29.52 -32.01
C LEU A 47 16.14 28.82 -33.11
N LEU A 48 15.93 29.46 -34.25
CA LEU A 48 15.16 28.89 -35.36
C LEU A 48 15.83 27.63 -35.94
N SER A 49 17.16 27.65 -36.12
CA SER A 49 17.92 26.49 -36.58
C SER A 49 17.84 25.31 -35.60
N ARG A 50 17.82 25.62 -34.30
CA ARG A 50 17.65 24.64 -33.23
C ARG A 50 16.25 24.05 -33.25
N LEU A 51 15.21 24.87 -33.37
CA LEU A 51 13.81 24.45 -33.45
C LEU A 51 13.55 23.48 -34.61
N LYS A 52 14.24 23.62 -35.75
CA LYS A 52 14.14 22.67 -36.87
C LYS A 52 14.52 21.23 -36.51
N ARG A 53 15.31 21.03 -35.45
CA ARG A 53 15.75 19.70 -34.99
C ARG A 53 14.75 19.04 -34.03
N PHE A 54 13.70 19.75 -33.65
CA PHE A 54 12.69 19.27 -32.71
C PHE A 54 11.34 19.16 -33.39
N SER A 55 10.55 18.20 -32.92
CA SER A 55 9.16 18.01 -33.29
C SER A 55 8.28 18.12 -32.06
N VAL A 56 7.04 18.54 -32.27
CA VAL A 56 6.02 18.48 -31.23
C VAL A 56 5.76 17.00 -30.91
N CYS A 57 5.87 16.66 -29.64
CA CYS A 57 5.52 15.33 -29.13
C CYS A 57 4.09 15.02 -29.56
N VAL A 58 3.82 13.86 -30.16
CA VAL A 58 2.47 13.51 -30.61
C VAL A 58 1.54 13.05 -29.47
N GLY A 59 2.09 12.80 -28.28
CA GLY A 59 1.34 12.21 -27.16
C GLY A 59 0.82 10.81 -27.49
N ASN A 60 -0.40 10.50 -27.08
CA ASN A 60 -1.13 9.28 -27.41
C ASN A 60 -2.44 9.63 -28.13
N PRO A 61 -2.39 9.79 -29.48
CA PRO A 61 -3.53 10.19 -30.30
C PRO A 61 -4.44 9.03 -30.71
N ASP A 62 -4.08 7.80 -30.37
CA ASP A 62 -4.73 6.57 -30.81
C ASP A 62 -6.23 6.58 -30.47
N GLU A 63 -7.07 6.33 -31.47
CA GLU A 63 -8.53 6.37 -31.33
C GLU A 63 -9.04 5.40 -30.26
N GLU A 64 -8.39 4.24 -30.13
CA GLU A 64 -8.66 3.24 -29.11
C GLU A 64 -8.49 3.75 -27.67
N TYR A 65 -7.77 4.84 -27.42
CA TYR A 65 -7.64 5.42 -26.08
C TYR A 65 -8.55 6.62 -25.84
N GLN A 66 -9.19 7.15 -26.88
CA GLN A 66 -9.94 8.40 -26.77
C GLN A 66 -11.18 8.30 -25.88
N TYR A 67 -11.78 7.12 -25.74
CA TYR A 67 -12.92 6.93 -24.82
C TYR A 67 -12.52 6.95 -23.34
N ILE A 68 -11.22 6.82 -23.01
CA ILE A 68 -10.74 6.71 -21.63
C ILE A 68 -10.97 8.01 -20.86
N THR A 69 -10.84 9.16 -21.54
CA THR A 69 -11.10 10.45 -20.91
C THR A 69 -11.65 11.46 -21.93
N PRO A 70 -12.66 12.28 -21.56
CA PRO A 70 -13.14 13.37 -22.40
C PRO A 70 -12.06 14.42 -22.68
N VAL A 71 -12.22 15.18 -23.77
CA VAL A 71 -11.34 16.32 -24.07
C VAL A 71 -11.43 17.37 -22.96
N GLY A 72 -10.29 17.87 -22.50
CA GLY A 72 -10.21 18.83 -21.40
C GLY A 72 -10.16 18.20 -20.01
N CYS A 73 -10.34 16.87 -19.90
CA CYS A 73 -10.33 16.17 -18.62
C CYS A 73 -8.97 15.52 -18.33
N GLY A 74 -8.64 15.48 -17.04
CA GLY A 74 -7.50 14.75 -16.50
C GLY A 74 -7.83 13.28 -16.21
N ILE A 75 -6.81 12.45 -16.19
CA ILE A 75 -6.84 11.09 -15.69
C ILE A 75 -6.13 11.11 -14.33
N SER A 76 -6.85 10.76 -13.27
CA SER A 76 -6.31 10.68 -11.91
C SER A 76 -5.93 9.25 -11.54
N ASP A 77 -5.02 9.16 -10.57
CA ASP A 77 -4.74 7.94 -9.81
C ASP A 77 -5.83 7.76 -8.72
N ASN A 78 -6.32 6.54 -8.54
CA ASN A 78 -7.39 6.26 -7.57
C ASN A 78 -6.93 6.36 -6.10
N VAL A 79 -5.63 6.25 -5.83
CA VAL A 79 -5.05 6.25 -4.50
C VAL A 79 -4.68 7.66 -4.07
N THR A 80 -3.98 8.40 -4.93
CA THR A 80 -3.46 9.74 -4.60
C THR A 80 -4.36 10.88 -5.10
N ASN A 81 -5.35 10.56 -5.94
CA ASN A 81 -6.21 11.53 -6.64
C ASN A 81 -5.43 12.55 -7.48
N THR A 82 -4.15 12.31 -7.76
CA THR A 82 -3.29 13.18 -8.56
C THR A 82 -3.50 12.93 -10.04
N ILE A 83 -3.65 14.00 -10.82
CA ILE A 83 -3.78 13.93 -12.28
C ILE A 83 -2.40 13.65 -12.89
N HIS A 84 -2.25 12.52 -13.58
CA HIS A 84 -0.99 12.13 -14.23
C HIS A 84 -1.01 12.34 -15.74
N SER A 85 -2.18 12.33 -16.36
CA SER A 85 -2.35 12.63 -17.79
C SER A 85 -3.65 13.35 -18.06
N TYR A 86 -3.78 13.92 -19.25
CA TYR A 86 -4.94 14.69 -19.65
C TYR A 86 -5.12 14.62 -21.16
N ARG A 87 -6.37 14.73 -21.63
CA ARG A 87 -6.66 14.75 -23.07
C ARG A 87 -6.80 16.17 -23.54
N GLU A 88 -5.93 16.54 -24.46
CA GLU A 88 -6.01 17.78 -25.21
C GLU A 88 -6.69 17.52 -26.57
N GLY A 89 -7.42 18.49 -27.10
CA GLY A 89 -8.17 18.31 -28.35
C GLY A 89 -8.32 19.58 -29.18
N ASN A 90 -8.94 19.41 -30.35
CA ASN A 90 -9.28 20.45 -31.33
C ASN A 90 -8.08 21.12 -32.01
N PHE A 91 -7.00 20.37 -32.24
CA PHE A 91 -5.78 20.94 -32.82
C PHE A 91 -5.64 20.82 -34.34
N SER A 92 -6.31 19.82 -34.95
CA SER A 92 -6.06 19.38 -36.33
C SER A 92 -4.54 19.31 -36.60
N ALA A 93 -3.82 18.62 -35.71
CA ALA A 93 -2.37 18.54 -35.72
C ALA A 93 -1.92 17.54 -36.80
N THR A 94 -0.77 17.84 -37.43
CA THR A 94 -0.18 17.01 -38.48
C THR A 94 1.29 16.82 -38.15
N SER A 95 1.74 15.57 -38.12
CA SER A 95 3.12 15.17 -37.89
C SER A 95 3.56 14.24 -39.03
N GLY A 96 4.10 14.82 -40.10
CA GLY A 96 4.36 14.11 -41.35
C GLY A 96 3.05 13.69 -42.01
N THR A 97 2.89 12.39 -42.29
CA THR A 97 1.66 11.81 -42.87
C THR A 97 0.55 11.56 -41.86
N PHE A 98 0.81 11.74 -40.57
CA PHE A 98 -0.14 11.41 -39.50
C PHE A 98 -0.87 12.66 -39.01
N SER A 99 -2.20 12.68 -39.11
CA SER A 99 -3.06 13.73 -38.59
C SER A 99 -3.85 13.27 -37.37
N TYR A 100 -4.04 14.14 -36.39
CA TYR A 100 -4.86 13.84 -35.21
C TYR A 100 -5.61 15.08 -34.69
N GLY A 101 -6.87 14.88 -34.29
CA GLY A 101 -7.72 15.92 -33.71
C GLY A 101 -7.54 16.10 -32.20
N SER A 102 -7.16 15.04 -31.48
CA SER A 102 -6.94 15.05 -30.03
C SER A 102 -5.84 14.07 -29.63
N THR A 103 -5.24 14.26 -28.46
CA THR A 103 -4.18 13.37 -27.94
C THR A 103 -4.14 13.40 -26.42
N ILE A 104 -3.83 12.25 -25.81
CA ILE A 104 -3.59 12.15 -24.37
C ILE A 104 -2.11 12.38 -24.08
N ARG A 105 -1.82 13.30 -23.17
CA ARG A 105 -0.44 13.63 -22.73
C ARG A 105 -0.30 13.43 -21.23
N SER A 106 0.91 13.06 -20.82
CA SER A 106 1.29 13.19 -19.41
C SER A 106 1.30 14.68 -19.01
N VAL A 107 0.94 14.97 -17.76
CA VAL A 107 1.10 16.32 -17.19
C VAL A 107 2.55 16.82 -17.27
N HIS A 108 3.50 15.89 -17.25
CA HIS A 108 4.95 16.12 -17.38
C HIS A 108 5.47 15.96 -18.81
N CYS A 109 4.62 16.09 -19.83
CA CYS A 109 5.04 16.04 -21.23
C CYS A 109 6.05 17.15 -21.55
N SER A 110 7.18 16.80 -22.18
CA SER A 110 8.21 17.76 -22.59
C SER A 110 7.78 18.70 -23.73
N LEU A 111 6.65 18.42 -24.40
CA LEU A 111 6.07 19.13 -25.55
C LEU A 111 6.94 19.13 -26.82
N LEU A 112 8.21 19.52 -26.74
CA LEU A 112 9.21 19.45 -27.81
C LEU A 112 10.21 18.34 -27.54
N VAL A 113 10.46 17.52 -28.57
CA VAL A 113 11.36 16.36 -28.49
C VAL A 113 12.12 16.14 -29.80
N ARG A 114 13.27 15.48 -29.72
CA ARG A 114 13.99 14.96 -30.89
C ARG A 114 13.43 13.58 -31.24
N GLY A 115 12.28 13.57 -31.92
CA GLY A 115 11.57 12.35 -32.29
C GLY A 115 10.05 12.48 -32.16
N LYS A 116 9.32 11.38 -32.31
CA LYS A 116 7.84 11.46 -32.31
C LYS A 116 7.24 11.70 -30.93
N ARG A 117 7.84 11.18 -29.85
CA ARG A 117 7.23 11.14 -28.50
C ARG A 117 8.28 11.25 -27.39
N CYS A 118 7.96 11.92 -26.28
CA CYS A 118 8.79 11.95 -25.07
C CYS A 118 8.66 10.65 -24.25
N SER A 119 9.63 10.39 -23.37
CA SER A 119 9.61 9.25 -22.44
C SER A 119 8.33 9.21 -21.58
N GLN A 120 7.93 10.34 -21.01
CA GLN A 120 6.74 10.45 -20.16
C GLN A 120 5.45 10.02 -20.89
N CYS A 121 5.27 10.47 -22.14
CA CYS A 121 4.12 10.05 -22.95
C CYS A 121 4.23 8.60 -23.43
N LEU A 122 5.45 8.06 -23.54
CA LEU A 122 5.67 6.65 -23.90
C LEU A 122 5.27 5.74 -22.74
N ASP A 123 5.61 6.10 -21.50
CA ASP A 123 5.17 5.38 -20.31
C ASP A 123 3.67 5.49 -20.12
N GLU A 124 3.09 6.67 -20.34
CA GLU A 124 1.63 6.86 -20.31
C GLU A 124 0.91 5.93 -21.31
N ARG A 125 1.50 5.70 -22.49
CA ARG A 125 0.94 4.74 -23.47
C ARG A 125 0.81 3.33 -22.91
N ARG A 126 1.79 2.89 -22.11
CA ARG A 126 1.77 1.57 -21.47
C ARG A 126 0.61 1.46 -20.48
N ILE A 127 0.31 2.54 -19.76
CA ILE A 127 -0.81 2.62 -18.82
C ILE A 127 -2.14 2.57 -19.57
N LEU A 128 -2.28 3.38 -20.63
CA LEU A 128 -3.49 3.42 -21.47
C LEU A 128 -3.79 2.04 -22.09
N ARG A 129 -2.77 1.34 -22.59
CA ARG A 129 -2.90 -0.04 -23.09
C ARG A 129 -3.47 -1.00 -22.05
N LYS A 130 -2.92 -0.99 -20.83
CA LYS A 130 -3.41 -1.85 -19.73
C LYS A 130 -4.86 -1.53 -19.37
N ARG A 131 -5.23 -0.24 -19.34
CA ARG A 131 -6.61 0.19 -19.08
C ARG A 131 -7.57 -0.26 -20.19
N HIS A 132 -7.15 -0.11 -21.45
CA HIS A 132 -7.92 -0.57 -22.60
C HIS A 132 -8.14 -2.08 -22.57
N GLN A 133 -7.08 -2.85 -22.34
CA GLN A 133 -7.15 -4.30 -22.21
C GLN A 133 -8.11 -4.75 -21.09
N ARG A 134 -8.01 -4.15 -19.89
CA ARG A 134 -8.94 -4.45 -18.78
C ARG A 134 -10.38 -4.10 -19.10
N ALA A 135 -10.63 -3.03 -19.86
CA ALA A 135 -11.97 -2.65 -20.28
C ALA A 135 -12.53 -3.64 -21.31
N ALA A 136 -11.70 -4.10 -22.25
CA ALA A 136 -12.07 -5.13 -23.22
C ALA A 136 -12.32 -6.50 -22.54
N GLU A 137 -11.50 -6.89 -21.57
CA GLU A 137 -11.70 -8.09 -20.76
C GLU A 137 -13.03 -8.04 -19.99
N ARG A 138 -13.41 -6.88 -19.44
CA ARG A 138 -14.73 -6.69 -18.79
C ARG A 138 -15.91 -6.83 -19.77
N GLN A 139 -15.76 -6.41 -21.02
CA GLN A 139 -16.81 -6.54 -22.03
C GLN A 139 -16.93 -7.98 -22.58
N ASN A 140 -15.82 -8.72 -22.63
CA ASN A 140 -15.76 -10.10 -23.11
C ASN A 140 -15.94 -11.15 -22.01
N SER A 141 -16.00 -10.73 -20.74
CA SER A 141 -16.37 -11.60 -19.62
C SER A 141 -17.87 -11.92 -19.71
N PRO A 142 -18.30 -13.17 -19.48
CA PRO A 142 -19.73 -13.47 -19.34
C PRO A 142 -20.33 -12.55 -18.28
N PRO A 143 -21.58 -12.07 -18.46
CA PRO A 143 -22.17 -11.04 -17.60
C PRO A 143 -22.33 -11.57 -16.18
N THR A 144 -21.29 -11.38 -15.36
CA THR A 144 -21.24 -11.86 -13.97
C THR A 144 -21.34 -10.71 -12.97
N ASP A 145 -21.52 -9.47 -13.44
CA ASP A 145 -21.44 -8.27 -12.59
C ASP A 145 -22.75 -7.46 -12.42
N PHE A 146 -23.91 -7.96 -12.89
CA PHE A 146 -25.20 -7.26 -12.66
C PHE A 146 -25.98 -7.68 -11.41
N VAL A 147 -25.48 -8.62 -10.60
CA VAL A 147 -26.24 -9.14 -9.43
C VAL A 147 -25.77 -8.54 -8.09
N HIS A 148 -24.66 -7.79 -8.06
CA HIS A 148 -24.09 -7.26 -6.83
C HIS A 148 -24.42 -5.80 -6.47
N LYS A 149 -25.35 -5.15 -7.18
CA LYS A 149 -25.94 -3.87 -6.71
C LYS A 149 -27.43 -4.01 -6.40
N THR A 150 -27.74 -4.08 -5.10
CA THR A 150 -28.92 -3.45 -4.46
C THR A 150 -30.28 -3.63 -5.14
N ILE A 151 -30.68 -4.84 -5.51
CA ILE A 151 -32.11 -5.17 -5.56
C ILE A 151 -32.42 -5.90 -4.26
N LYS A 152 -33.27 -5.30 -3.42
CA LYS A 152 -33.78 -5.97 -2.21
C LYS A 152 -34.44 -7.28 -2.63
N HIS A 153 -34.19 -8.37 -1.90
CA HIS A 153 -34.72 -9.70 -2.23
C HIS A 153 -36.24 -9.72 -2.45
N GLU A 154 -36.96 -8.80 -1.78
CA GLU A 154 -38.39 -8.55 -1.91
C GLU A 154 -38.85 -8.18 -3.34
N ASN A 155 -37.97 -7.57 -4.14
CA ASN A 155 -38.27 -7.12 -5.50
C ASN A 155 -37.78 -8.09 -6.58
N MET A 156 -37.26 -9.26 -6.20
CA MET A 156 -36.84 -10.30 -7.15
C MET A 156 -37.97 -11.27 -7.42
N SER A 157 -38.19 -11.63 -8.69
CA SER A 157 -39.12 -12.70 -9.06
C SER A 157 -38.64 -14.06 -8.50
N ARG A 158 -39.58 -14.97 -8.28
CA ARG A 158 -39.30 -16.33 -7.79
C ARG A 158 -38.29 -17.09 -8.66
N SER A 159 -38.35 -16.91 -9.99
CA SER A 159 -37.39 -17.51 -10.93
C SER A 159 -35.97 -17.01 -10.68
N ASN A 160 -35.80 -15.70 -10.48
CA ASN A 160 -34.49 -15.07 -10.31
C ASN A 160 -33.88 -15.41 -8.94
N LEU A 161 -34.72 -15.61 -7.91
CA LEU A 161 -34.27 -16.10 -6.61
C LEU A 161 -33.75 -17.54 -6.69
N ILE A 162 -34.43 -18.42 -7.43
CA ILE A 162 -34.01 -19.81 -7.63
C ILE A 162 -32.68 -19.86 -8.40
N GLU A 163 -32.55 -19.06 -9.45
CA GLU A 163 -31.32 -18.96 -10.24
C GLU A 163 -30.15 -18.47 -9.39
N LYS A 164 -30.36 -17.45 -8.55
CA LYS A 164 -29.34 -16.93 -7.62
C LYS A 164 -28.92 -17.96 -6.56
N ILE A 165 -29.85 -18.75 -6.03
CA ILE A 165 -29.54 -19.85 -5.09
C ILE A 165 -28.69 -20.92 -5.79
N ASN A 166 -28.99 -21.26 -7.04
CA ASN A 166 -28.22 -22.24 -7.79
C ASN A 166 -26.82 -21.70 -8.12
N GLN A 167 -26.71 -20.44 -8.52
CA GLN A 167 -25.43 -19.78 -8.75
C GLN A 167 -24.55 -19.77 -7.49
N GLN A 168 -25.12 -19.40 -6.33
CA GLN A 168 -24.41 -19.45 -5.06
C GLN A 168 -23.98 -20.88 -4.68
N ARG A 169 -24.81 -21.89 -4.96
CA ARG A 169 -24.44 -23.30 -4.74
C ARG A 169 -23.27 -23.72 -5.63
N ASP A 170 -23.24 -23.30 -6.88
CA ASP A 170 -22.17 -23.68 -7.81
C ASP A 170 -20.87 -22.93 -7.51
N GLU A 171 -20.94 -21.68 -7.08
CA GLU A 171 -19.79 -20.93 -6.54
C GLU A 171 -19.22 -21.61 -5.28
N MET A 172 -20.08 -22.05 -4.34
CA MET A 172 -19.65 -22.82 -3.18
C MET A 172 -18.98 -24.15 -3.57
N LYS A 173 -19.50 -24.86 -4.57
CA LYS A 173 -18.86 -26.09 -5.11
C LYS A 173 -17.50 -25.80 -5.73
N SER A 174 -17.40 -24.73 -6.52
CA SER A 174 -16.13 -24.33 -7.14
C SER A 174 -15.08 -23.97 -6.10
N MET A 175 -15.41 -23.10 -5.14
CA MET A 175 -14.52 -22.71 -4.04
C MET A 175 -14.09 -23.90 -3.18
N SER A 176 -15.01 -24.81 -2.85
CA SER A 176 -14.68 -26.01 -2.07
C SER A 176 -13.72 -26.94 -2.82
N SER A 177 -13.86 -27.09 -4.14
CA SER A 177 -12.91 -27.85 -4.97
C SER A 177 -11.51 -27.21 -5.01
N GLU A 178 -11.43 -25.89 -4.98
CA GLU A 178 -10.18 -25.14 -5.03
C GLU A 178 -9.44 -25.19 -3.68
N ILE A 179 -10.20 -25.10 -2.58
CA ILE A 179 -9.71 -25.39 -1.23
C ILE A 179 -9.14 -26.82 -1.17
N GLU A 180 -9.81 -27.80 -1.77
CA GLU A 180 -9.32 -29.19 -1.78
C GLU A 180 -8.02 -29.36 -2.58
N LYS A 181 -7.88 -28.67 -3.71
CA LYS A 181 -6.62 -28.63 -4.48
C LYS A 181 -5.49 -27.98 -3.68
N LEU A 182 -5.77 -26.90 -2.96
CA LEU A 182 -4.79 -26.23 -2.08
C LEU A 182 -4.39 -27.12 -0.89
N LYS A 183 -5.35 -27.87 -0.31
CA LYS A 183 -5.09 -28.86 0.75
C LYS A 183 -4.12 -29.95 0.29
N ARG A 184 -4.23 -30.42 -0.95
CA ARG A 184 -3.33 -31.43 -1.54
C ARG A 184 -1.94 -30.88 -1.85
N LYS A 185 -1.85 -29.63 -2.34
CA LYS A 185 -0.57 -29.02 -2.78
C LYS A 185 0.32 -28.56 -1.62
N HIS A 186 -0.29 -28.20 -0.48
CA HIS A 186 0.44 -27.67 0.68
C HIS A 186 -0.07 -28.29 1.99
N PRO A 187 0.23 -29.57 2.24
CA PRO A 187 -0.38 -30.33 3.34
C PRO A 187 -0.16 -29.67 4.71
N ASN A 188 0.99 -29.01 4.93
CA ASN A 188 1.38 -28.40 6.21
C ASN A 188 1.69 -26.88 6.14
N SER A 189 1.13 -26.14 5.18
CA SER A 189 1.42 -24.70 5.13
C SER A 189 0.66 -23.90 6.19
N VAL A 190 1.34 -22.93 6.80
CA VAL A 190 0.72 -21.95 7.73
C VAL A 190 -0.44 -21.21 7.06
N LYS A 191 -0.35 -21.00 5.73
CA LYS A 191 -1.41 -20.41 4.90
C LYS A 191 -2.68 -21.25 4.90
N ARG A 192 -2.56 -22.57 4.77
CA ARG A 192 -3.69 -23.51 4.84
C ARG A 192 -4.36 -23.43 6.21
N LEU A 193 -3.57 -23.53 7.28
CA LEU A 193 -4.10 -23.46 8.64
C LEU A 193 -4.85 -22.13 8.89
N PHE A 194 -4.29 -21.01 8.41
CA PHE A 194 -4.92 -19.71 8.52
C PHE A 194 -6.34 -19.73 7.93
N TRP A 195 -6.47 -20.15 6.67
CA TRP A 195 -7.78 -20.20 5.99
C TRP A 195 -8.74 -21.22 6.61
N GLU A 196 -8.25 -22.37 7.07
CA GLU A 196 -9.08 -23.33 7.80
C GLU A 196 -9.66 -22.73 9.08
N GLN A 197 -8.88 -21.91 9.81
CA GLN A 197 -9.37 -21.20 10.99
C GLN A 197 -10.33 -20.06 10.64
N GLN A 198 -10.15 -19.37 9.51
CA GLN A 198 -11.12 -18.38 9.02
C GLN A 198 -12.47 -19.04 8.71
N CYS A 199 -12.48 -20.13 7.93
CA CYS A 199 -13.72 -20.86 7.63
C CYS A 199 -14.40 -21.39 8.90
N LYS A 200 -13.62 -21.89 9.86
CA LYS A 200 -14.15 -22.36 11.14
C LYS A 200 -14.78 -21.21 11.96
N PHE A 201 -14.22 -20.01 11.90
CA PHE A 201 -14.81 -18.84 12.55
C PHE A 201 -16.18 -18.50 11.95
N GLU A 202 -16.30 -18.52 10.62
CA GLU A 202 -17.56 -18.25 9.94
C GLU A 202 -18.65 -19.28 10.30
N THR A 203 -18.29 -20.56 10.46
CA THR A 203 -19.26 -21.60 10.84
C THR A 203 -19.62 -21.60 12.33
N SER A 204 -18.66 -21.27 13.20
CA SER A 204 -18.85 -21.32 14.66
C SER A 204 -19.38 -20.00 15.24
N GLY A 205 -19.26 -18.90 14.50
CA GLY A 205 -19.60 -17.57 14.96
C GLY A 205 -18.58 -16.98 15.94
N LYS A 206 -18.87 -15.76 16.41
CA LYS A 206 -18.00 -14.97 17.30
C LYS A 206 -17.82 -15.59 18.69
N ASN A 207 -18.77 -16.42 19.13
CA ASN A 207 -18.83 -16.95 20.49
C ASN A 207 -18.31 -18.40 20.50
N GLY A 208 -17.31 -18.70 21.33
CA GLY A 208 -16.86 -20.07 21.57
C GLY A 208 -15.85 -20.63 20.56
N MET A 209 -15.36 -19.83 19.61
CA MET A 209 -14.30 -20.25 18.68
C MET A 209 -13.01 -20.59 19.42
N ARG A 210 -12.58 -21.85 19.34
CA ARG A 210 -11.25 -22.30 19.78
C ARG A 210 -10.26 -22.22 18.63
N TRP A 211 -9.35 -21.24 18.72
CA TRP A 211 -8.28 -21.01 17.76
C TRP A 211 -7.18 -22.05 17.88
N HIS A 212 -6.57 -22.40 16.75
CA HIS A 212 -5.39 -23.25 16.73
C HIS A 212 -4.19 -22.55 17.40
N PRO A 213 -3.38 -23.24 18.23
CA PRO A 213 -2.27 -22.63 18.98
C PRO A 213 -1.26 -21.86 18.10
N MET A 214 -0.99 -22.35 16.89
CA MET A 214 -0.09 -21.68 15.95
C MET A 214 -0.61 -20.31 15.47
N ILE A 215 -1.95 -20.16 15.33
CA ILE A 215 -2.56 -18.86 15.00
C ILE A 215 -2.48 -17.91 16.20
N ILE A 216 -2.71 -18.41 17.42
CA ILE A 216 -2.54 -17.62 18.65
C ILE A 216 -1.10 -17.09 18.76
N ARG A 217 -0.09 -17.95 18.58
CA ARG A 217 1.32 -17.54 18.61
C ARG A 217 1.64 -16.46 17.58
N TRP A 218 1.15 -16.63 16.35
CA TRP A 218 1.31 -15.63 15.29
C TRP A 218 0.63 -14.29 15.64
N CYS A 219 -0.58 -14.33 16.19
CA CYS A 219 -1.30 -13.13 16.62
C CYS A 219 -0.60 -12.43 17.80
N LEU A 220 -0.06 -13.17 18.77
CA LEU A 220 0.75 -12.62 19.86
C LEU A 220 1.99 -11.91 19.32
N TYR A 221 2.70 -12.54 18.37
CA TYR A 221 3.85 -11.93 17.72
C TYR A 221 3.48 -10.62 17.01
N MET A 222 2.39 -10.61 16.23
CA MET A 222 1.90 -9.42 15.53
C MET A 222 1.53 -8.30 16.50
N ARG A 223 0.80 -8.63 17.58
CA ARG A 223 0.39 -7.64 18.59
C ARG A 223 1.58 -7.07 19.36
N ASN A 224 2.58 -7.90 19.69
CA ASN A 224 3.82 -7.45 20.33
C ASN A 224 4.63 -6.50 19.43
N LYS A 225 4.58 -6.70 18.10
CA LYS A 225 5.21 -5.78 17.14
C LYS A 225 4.45 -4.46 17.01
N SER A 226 3.12 -4.51 16.93
CA SER A 226 2.27 -3.31 16.90
C SER A 226 0.83 -3.65 17.28
N ALA A 227 0.44 -3.29 18.50
CA ALA A 227 -0.92 -3.48 18.99
C ALA A 227 -1.94 -2.73 18.12
N LYS A 228 -1.64 -1.48 17.74
CA LYS A 228 -2.52 -0.64 16.92
C LYS A 228 -2.75 -1.23 15.53
N SER A 229 -1.72 -1.78 14.90
CA SER A 229 -1.84 -2.46 13.61
C SER A 229 -2.68 -3.73 13.73
N TYR A 230 -2.52 -4.48 14.82
CA TYR A 230 -3.30 -5.68 15.07
C TYR A 230 -4.79 -5.36 15.25
N ASP A 231 -5.12 -4.37 16.08
CA ASP A 231 -6.49 -3.95 16.32
C ASP A 231 -7.13 -3.40 15.04
N SER A 232 -6.42 -2.56 14.27
CA SER A 232 -6.92 -2.06 12.98
C SER A 232 -7.23 -3.19 11.99
N MET A 233 -6.39 -4.22 11.95
CA MET A 233 -6.57 -5.36 11.06
C MET A 233 -7.74 -6.24 11.50
N ARG A 234 -7.92 -6.47 12.80
CA ARG A 234 -9.08 -7.19 13.35
C ARG A 234 -10.37 -6.43 13.09
N ASP A 235 -10.38 -5.14 13.37
CA ASP A 235 -11.58 -4.29 13.34
C ASP A 235 -12.01 -3.97 11.90
N SER A 236 -11.10 -4.12 10.92
CA SER A 236 -11.40 -3.98 9.49
C SER A 236 -12.46 -4.96 8.98
N GLY A 237 -12.67 -6.09 9.68
CA GLY A 237 -13.56 -7.17 9.24
C GLY A 237 -13.04 -7.96 8.03
N PHE A 238 -11.88 -7.61 7.48
CA PHE A 238 -11.28 -8.32 6.35
C PHE A 238 -10.74 -9.69 6.74
N ILE A 239 -10.18 -9.82 7.94
CA ILE A 239 -9.75 -11.10 8.52
C ILE A 239 -10.26 -11.24 9.93
N GLN A 240 -10.70 -12.45 10.27
CA GLN A 240 -11.16 -12.80 11.60
C GLN A 240 -9.96 -13.17 12.46
N LEU A 241 -9.78 -12.46 13.57
CA LEU A 241 -8.67 -12.65 14.48
C LEU A 241 -9.16 -12.85 15.92
N PRO A 242 -8.37 -13.51 16.78
CA PRO A 242 -8.64 -13.58 18.21
C PRO A 242 -8.90 -12.20 18.83
N SER A 243 -9.75 -12.18 19.85
CA SER A 243 -10.01 -10.94 20.58
C SER A 243 -8.78 -10.51 21.39
N ALA A 244 -8.69 -9.21 21.72
CA ALA A 244 -7.66 -8.69 22.62
C ALA A 244 -7.67 -9.42 23.98
N ARG A 245 -8.86 -9.81 24.47
CA ARG A 245 -9.01 -10.58 25.71
C ARG A 245 -8.44 -11.99 25.58
N THR A 246 -8.76 -12.68 24.49
CA THR A 246 -8.19 -14.01 24.21
C THR A 246 -6.66 -13.95 24.19
N LEU A 247 -6.08 -12.98 23.49
CA LEU A 247 -4.62 -12.81 23.49
C LEU A 247 -4.06 -12.45 24.87
N PHE A 248 -4.78 -11.63 25.64
CA PHE A 248 -4.40 -11.31 27.02
C PHE A 248 -4.28 -12.57 27.86
N ASP A 249 -5.29 -13.44 27.85
CA ASP A 249 -5.32 -14.69 28.62
C ASP A 249 -4.14 -15.62 28.23
N TYR A 250 -3.79 -15.70 26.94
CA TYR A 250 -2.63 -16.49 26.49
C TYR A 250 -1.28 -15.85 26.83
N SER A 251 -1.17 -14.52 26.80
CA SER A 251 0.06 -13.82 27.17
C SER A 251 0.35 -13.86 28.68
N HIS A 252 -0.71 -13.87 29.50
CA HIS A 252 -0.63 -13.91 30.97
C HIS A 252 -0.80 -15.33 31.52
N TYR A 253 -0.55 -16.35 30.69
CA TYR A 253 -0.58 -17.74 31.14
C TYR A 253 0.45 -18.01 32.25
N THR A 254 1.61 -17.34 32.18
CA THR A 254 2.65 -17.36 33.21
C THR A 254 2.47 -16.18 34.15
N LYS A 255 2.32 -16.47 35.45
CA LYS A 255 2.25 -15.42 36.47
C LYS A 255 3.65 -14.87 36.70
N SER A 256 3.80 -13.55 36.53
CA SER A 256 5.03 -12.88 36.92
C SER A 256 5.07 -12.73 38.44
N ALA A 257 6.17 -13.12 39.06
CA ALA A 257 6.45 -12.95 40.48
C ALA A 257 7.85 -12.38 40.68
N LEU A 258 8.08 -11.80 41.85
CA LEU A 258 9.39 -11.28 42.27
C LEU A 258 10.42 -12.42 42.38
N GLY A 259 11.67 -12.12 42.05
CA GLY A 259 12.78 -13.08 42.09
C GLY A 259 12.82 -14.04 40.90
N PHE A 260 13.54 -15.15 41.09
CA PHE A 260 13.74 -16.15 40.04
C PHE A 260 12.51 -17.04 39.86
N GLN A 261 11.92 -16.99 38.66
CA GLN A 261 10.76 -17.81 38.33
C GLN A 261 11.20 -19.21 37.89
N ALA A 262 10.99 -20.19 38.78
CA ALA A 262 11.36 -21.59 38.56
C ALA A 262 10.66 -22.18 37.31
N ASP A 263 9.40 -21.83 37.09
CA ASP A 263 8.61 -22.33 35.96
C ASP A 263 9.19 -21.86 34.62
N VAL A 264 9.57 -20.59 34.52
CA VAL A 264 10.20 -20.03 33.31
C VAL A 264 11.54 -20.69 33.06
N THR A 265 12.35 -20.86 34.11
CA THR A 265 13.64 -21.55 34.02
C THR A 265 13.49 -22.98 33.54
N LYS A 266 12.49 -23.71 34.06
CA LYS A 266 12.17 -25.07 33.63
C LYS A 266 11.73 -25.14 32.18
N MET A 267 10.85 -24.23 31.74
CA MET A 267 10.41 -24.16 30.33
C MET A 267 11.58 -23.87 29.39
N LEU A 268 12.45 -22.93 29.75
CA LEU A 268 13.65 -22.61 28.97
C LEU A 268 14.60 -23.81 28.87
N HIS A 269 14.80 -24.52 29.98
CA HIS A 269 15.64 -25.73 30.01
C HIS A 269 15.08 -26.84 29.10
N GLU A 270 13.78 -27.09 29.14
CA GLU A 270 13.13 -28.08 28.30
C GLU A 270 13.22 -27.73 26.81
N GLU A 271 13.02 -26.46 26.44
CA GLU A 271 13.18 -26.01 25.05
C GLU A 271 14.64 -26.04 24.60
N ALA A 272 15.59 -25.64 25.44
CA ALA A 272 17.03 -25.74 25.13
C ALA A 272 17.47 -27.20 24.90
N LYS A 273 16.90 -28.16 25.65
CA LYS A 273 17.10 -29.59 25.42
C LYS A 273 16.54 -30.03 24.06
N LYS A 274 15.30 -29.65 23.72
CA LYS A 274 14.67 -29.99 22.43
C LYS A 274 15.48 -29.45 21.25
N LEU A 275 16.03 -28.24 21.37
CA LEU A 275 16.86 -27.60 20.35
C LEU A 275 18.29 -28.16 20.29
N GLY A 276 18.66 -29.09 21.18
CA GLY A 276 19.99 -29.69 21.19
C GLY A 276 21.11 -28.71 21.52
N MET A 277 20.82 -27.64 22.27
CA MET A 277 21.77 -26.57 22.56
C MET A 277 22.93 -27.02 23.46
N PHE A 278 22.76 -28.14 24.18
CA PHE A 278 23.75 -28.70 25.10
C PHE A 278 24.76 -29.69 24.46
N LYS A 279 24.82 -29.78 23.12
CA LYS A 279 25.83 -30.60 22.42
C LYS A 279 27.24 -30.03 22.66
N GLU A 280 28.26 -30.90 22.73
CA GLU A 280 29.62 -30.56 23.20
C GLU A 280 30.28 -29.37 22.50
N ASN A 281 30.00 -29.15 21.20
CA ASN A 281 30.56 -28.04 20.42
C ASN A 281 29.96 -26.66 20.80
N ASN A 282 28.83 -26.64 21.50
CA ASN A 282 28.08 -25.44 21.88
C ASN A 282 28.04 -25.22 23.40
N LYS A 283 28.97 -25.80 24.17
CA LYS A 283 29.17 -25.43 25.58
C LYS A 283 29.75 -24.01 25.64
N SER A 284 28.90 -23.02 25.35
CA SER A 284 29.23 -21.61 25.43
C SER A 284 29.28 -21.20 26.90
N TYR A 285 30.37 -20.54 27.28
CA TYR A 285 30.41 -19.74 28.50
C TYR A 285 29.23 -18.76 28.46
N VAL A 286 28.35 -18.83 29.47
CA VAL A 286 27.19 -17.94 29.58
C VAL A 286 27.55 -16.84 30.58
N GLY A 287 27.58 -15.59 30.11
CA GLY A 287 27.63 -14.43 30.99
C GLY A 287 26.23 -14.08 31.45
N VAL A 288 26.03 -13.97 32.76
CA VAL A 288 24.79 -13.45 33.34
C VAL A 288 25.03 -11.98 33.70
N LEU A 289 24.29 -11.09 33.05
CA LEU A 289 24.37 -9.65 33.25
C LEU A 289 23.06 -9.18 33.89
N PHE A 290 23.17 -8.38 34.94
CA PHE A 290 22.05 -7.73 35.61
C PHE A 290 22.33 -6.23 35.65
N ASP A 291 21.28 -5.43 35.50
CA ASP A 291 21.31 -3.99 35.58
C ASP A 291 19.99 -3.50 36.20
N GLU A 292 20.00 -2.33 36.81
CA GLU A 292 18.85 -1.76 37.51
C GLU A 292 18.21 -0.65 36.67
N ILE A 293 16.87 -0.60 36.65
CA ILE A 293 16.11 0.39 35.89
C ILE A 293 15.30 1.23 36.86
N ARG A 294 15.44 2.56 36.78
CA ARG A 294 14.60 3.50 37.52
C ARG A 294 13.17 3.50 36.95
N ILE A 295 12.19 3.20 37.78
CA ILE A 295 10.76 3.26 37.46
C ILE A 295 10.16 4.48 38.18
N LYS A 296 9.04 5.01 37.66
CA LYS A 296 8.31 6.10 38.33
C LYS A 296 7.70 5.59 39.64
N GLU A 297 7.93 6.32 40.72
CA GLU A 297 7.31 6.08 42.02
C GLU A 297 5.81 6.38 41.94
N ASP A 298 4.99 5.37 42.24
CA ASP A 298 3.54 5.46 42.29
C ASP A 298 2.97 4.30 43.12
N LEU A 299 1.77 4.47 43.66
CA LEU A 299 1.04 3.42 44.38
C LEU A 299 0.00 2.81 43.44
N VAL A 300 0.18 1.55 43.06
CA VAL A 300 -0.67 0.86 42.08
C VAL A 300 -1.52 -0.19 42.79
N TYR A 301 -2.83 -0.18 42.54
CA TYR A 301 -3.72 -1.23 43.02
C TYR A 301 -3.85 -2.34 41.97
N ASP A 302 -3.50 -3.57 42.34
CA ASP A 302 -3.73 -4.74 41.50
C ASP A 302 -5.15 -5.28 41.75
N ASN A 303 -6.02 -5.09 40.76
CA ASN A 303 -7.41 -5.55 40.78
C ASN A 303 -7.57 -7.08 40.82
N HIS A 304 -6.53 -7.86 40.51
CA HIS A 304 -6.59 -9.32 40.46
C HIS A 304 -6.16 -9.97 41.78
N THR A 305 -5.15 -9.42 42.45
CA THR A 305 -4.72 -9.87 43.77
C THR A 305 -5.44 -9.14 44.90
N GLY A 306 -5.97 -7.95 44.63
CA GLY A 306 -6.53 -7.05 45.65
C GLY A 306 -5.45 -6.36 46.48
N GLU A 307 -4.20 -6.39 46.04
CA GLU A 307 -3.06 -5.85 46.76
C GLU A 307 -2.73 -4.44 46.28
N LEU A 308 -2.39 -3.56 47.22
CA LEU A 308 -1.75 -2.27 46.92
C LEU A 308 -0.25 -2.53 46.74
N ILE A 309 0.19 -2.45 45.49
CA ILE A 309 1.58 -2.59 45.07
C ILE A 309 2.16 -1.18 44.91
N GLY A 310 2.87 -0.71 45.93
CA GLY A 310 3.74 0.47 45.86
C GLY A 310 5.18 0.03 46.15
N TYR A 311 6.17 0.81 45.71
CA TYR A 311 7.55 0.40 45.97
C TYR A 311 7.88 0.44 47.46
N CYS A 312 8.33 -0.72 47.93
CA CYS A 312 9.29 -0.88 49.01
C CYS A 312 10.58 -0.13 48.66
N ASP A 313 11.07 0.58 49.67
CA ASP A 313 12.38 1.20 49.75
C ASP A 313 13.50 0.24 49.30
N LEU A 314 14.35 0.67 48.37
CA LEU A 314 15.61 -0.02 48.07
C LEU A 314 16.67 0.47 49.07
N ASP A 315 16.50 0.04 50.33
CA ASP A 315 17.36 0.13 51.52
C ASP A 315 18.38 1.29 51.69
N SER A 316 18.35 1.81 52.92
CA SER A 316 19.34 2.56 53.73
C SER A 316 20.20 3.67 53.12
N ILE A 317 20.88 3.47 52.00
CA ILE A 317 21.82 4.46 51.44
C ILE A 317 21.06 5.61 50.79
N SER A 318 20.03 5.29 49.99
CA SER A 318 19.17 6.31 49.37
C SER A 318 18.42 7.13 50.43
N ASN A 319 17.99 6.48 51.51
CA ASN A 319 17.36 7.14 52.66
C ASN A 319 18.34 7.98 53.48
N GLN A 320 19.58 7.53 53.67
CA GLN A 320 20.63 8.33 54.31
C GLN A 320 20.99 9.56 53.48
N ILE A 321 21.03 9.44 52.16
CA ILE A 321 21.26 10.57 51.23
C ILE A 321 20.08 11.54 51.28
N MET A 322 18.83 11.06 51.23
CA MET A 322 17.65 11.92 51.39
C MET A 322 17.58 12.61 52.78
N ASN A 323 17.98 11.92 53.85
CA ASN A 323 18.09 12.53 55.19
C ASN A 323 19.20 13.58 55.28
N LEU A 324 20.31 13.41 54.56
CA LEU A 324 21.37 14.40 54.47
C LEU A 324 20.95 15.64 53.64
N GLU A 325 20.16 15.45 52.60
CA GLU A 325 19.64 16.54 51.77
C GLU A 325 18.52 17.34 52.46
N SER A 326 17.76 16.72 53.37
CA SER A 326 16.71 17.36 54.17
C SER A 326 17.21 18.04 55.45
N CYS A 327 18.49 17.88 55.81
CA CYS A 327 19.14 18.59 56.92
C CYS A 327 19.81 19.92 56.51
N LYS A 328 19.35 20.57 55.43
CA LYS A 328 19.76 21.92 55.04
C LYS A 328 18.72 22.98 55.35
#